data_AF-K4GQ20-F1
#
_entry.id   AF-K4GQ20-F1
#
_cell.length_a   1.000
_cell.length_b   1.000
_cell.length_c   1.000
_cell.angle_alpha   90.00
_cell.angle_beta   90.00
_cell.angle_gamma   90.00
#
_symmetry.space_group_name_H-M   'P 1'
#
loop_
_entity.id
_entity.type
_entity.pdbx_description
1 polymer ?
#
loop_
_entity_poly.entity_id
_entity_poly.type
_entity_poly.pdbx_seq_one_letter_code
_entity_poly.pdbx_strand_id
1 'polypeptide(L)'
;TARTGTEIHQNIIRKKVLLRGFSSSNLKEYTKNFFRDEECRVLMSNQLEANPSLCSLCSVPLFCWIIFKCFELFHSMFDSQELPNYSVTLTDVFLLMTEVHLNRILKTNLLKKNTRSQVE
;
A
#
# COMPACT_ATOMS: atom_id res chain seq x y z
N THR A 1 -14.33 9.40 15.34
CA THR A 1 -13.38 10.22 14.55
C THR A 1 -14.17 10.86 13.42
N ALA A 2 -13.77 12.04 12.96
CA ALA A 2 -14.48 12.75 11.90
C ALA A 2 -13.46 13.27 10.87
N ARG A 3 -13.91 13.47 9.62
CA ARG A 3 -13.08 14.10 8.60
C ARG A 3 -12.95 15.60 8.87
N THR A 4 -11.88 16.19 8.37
CA THR A 4 -11.74 17.65 8.36
C THR A 4 -12.92 18.26 7.61
N GLY A 5 -13.60 19.24 8.22
CA GLY A 5 -14.77 19.90 7.64
C GLY A 5 -16.12 19.29 8.02
N THR A 6 -16.17 18.19 8.78
CA THR A 6 -17.43 17.72 9.36
C THR A 6 -17.86 18.66 10.49
N GLU A 7 -19.08 19.20 10.42
CA GLU A 7 -19.65 20.01 11.49
C GLU A 7 -19.90 19.15 12.73
N ILE A 8 -19.36 19.56 13.87
CA ILE A 8 -19.56 18.89 15.15
C ILE A 8 -19.86 19.94 16.19
N HIS A 9 -20.91 19.70 16.98
CA HIS A 9 -21.35 20.62 18.01
C HIS A 9 -20.26 20.78 19.09
N GLN A 10 -19.60 21.93 19.11
CA GLN A 10 -18.41 22.16 19.93
C GLN A 10 -18.70 22.06 21.43
N ASN A 11 -19.94 22.30 21.84
CA ASN A 11 -20.37 22.29 23.24
C ASN A 11 -20.32 20.89 23.90
N ILE A 12 -20.07 19.83 23.12
CA ILE A 12 -19.99 18.44 23.60
C ILE A 12 -18.54 17.91 23.55
N ILE A 13 -17.60 18.66 22.93
CA ILE A 13 -16.22 18.21 22.74
C ILE A 13 -15.31 18.77 23.83
N ARG A 14 -14.80 17.91 24.71
CA ARG A 14 -13.80 18.30 25.74
C ARG A 14 -12.37 18.41 25.21
N LYS A 15 -12.00 17.58 24.23
CA LYS A 15 -10.63 17.54 23.66
C LYS A 15 -10.68 17.20 22.19
N LYS A 16 -9.89 17.92 21.40
CA LYS A 16 -9.70 17.68 19.96
C LYS A 16 -8.26 17.21 19.73
N VAL A 17 -8.10 16.14 18.97
CA VAL A 17 -6.79 15.62 18.55
C VAL A 17 -6.82 15.44 17.04
N LEU A 18 -5.72 15.83 16.37
CA LEU A 18 -5.54 15.68 14.94
C LEU A 18 -4.56 14.55 14.67
N LEU A 19 -4.99 13.57 13.88
CA LEU A 19 -4.12 12.50 13.38
C LEU A 19 -3.42 12.99 12.10
N ARG A 20 -2.09 13.19 12.19
CA ARG A 20 -1.27 13.71 11.09
C ARG A 20 -0.63 12.63 10.20
N GLY A 21 -0.75 11.34 10.57
CA GLY A 21 -0.11 10.24 9.85
C GLY A 21 1.28 9.91 10.38
N PHE A 22 2.13 9.36 9.51
CA PHE A 22 3.49 8.94 9.84
C PHE A 22 4.47 10.11 9.77
N SER A 23 5.31 10.23 10.82
CA SER A 23 6.58 10.95 10.74
C SER A 23 7.62 10.10 10.00
N SER A 24 8.73 10.70 9.60
CA SER A 24 9.85 9.99 8.97
C SER A 24 10.40 8.86 9.86
N SER A 25 10.41 9.04 11.19
CA SER A 25 10.81 7.99 12.14
C SER A 25 9.83 6.82 12.16
N ASN A 26 8.53 7.12 12.23
CA ASN A 26 7.48 6.11 12.27
C ASN A 26 7.40 5.35 10.95
N LEU A 27 7.66 6.03 9.83
CA LEU A 27 7.76 5.40 8.52
C LEU A 27 8.90 4.38 8.48
N LYS A 28 10.10 4.75 8.96
CA LYS A 28 11.25 3.82 9.04
C LYS A 28 10.96 2.61 9.93
N GLU A 29 10.29 2.81 11.07
CA GLU A 29 9.87 1.72 11.94
C GLU A 29 8.82 0.83 11.27
N TYR A 30 7.85 1.43 10.58
CA TYR A 30 6.83 0.70 9.84
C TYR A 30 7.43 -0.13 8.70
N THR A 31 8.41 0.39 7.96
CA THR A 31 9.18 -0.37 6.95
C THR A 31 9.83 -1.61 7.56
N LYS A 32 10.46 -1.47 8.74
CA LYS A 32 11.09 -2.59 9.43
C LYS A 32 10.10 -3.66 9.88
N ASN A 33 8.92 -3.25 10.31
CA ASN A 33 7.88 -4.16 10.80
C ASN A 33 7.11 -4.84 9.65
N PHE A 34 7.00 -4.19 8.49
CA PHE A 34 6.25 -4.71 7.36
C PHE A 34 7.05 -5.73 6.55
N PHE A 35 8.30 -5.41 6.19
CA PHE A 35 9.14 -6.30 5.39
C PHE A 35 9.94 -7.23 6.30
N ARG A 36 9.68 -8.54 6.20
CA ARG A 36 10.45 -9.57 6.92
C ARG A 36 11.81 -9.81 6.27
N ASP A 37 11.87 -9.68 4.95
CA ASP A 37 13.09 -9.88 4.16
C ASP A 37 13.98 -8.64 4.21
N GLU A 38 15.25 -8.84 4.56
CA GLU A 38 16.23 -7.77 4.71
C GLU A 38 16.47 -7.03 3.40
N GLU A 39 16.52 -7.75 2.28
CA GLU A 39 16.77 -7.17 0.96
C GLU A 39 15.64 -6.23 0.53
N CYS A 40 14.38 -6.66 0.70
CA CYS A 40 13.20 -5.82 0.47
C CYS A 40 13.21 -4.57 1.35
N ARG A 41 13.58 -4.74 2.62
CA ARG A 41 13.63 -3.65 3.60
C ARG A 41 14.66 -2.59 3.22
N VAL A 42 15.87 -3.00 2.84
CA VAL A 42 16.94 -2.10 2.40
C VAL A 42 16.54 -1.41 1.10
N LEU A 43 16.02 -2.15 0.12
CA LEU A 43 15.62 -1.60 -1.17
C LEU A 43 14.49 -0.56 -1.01
N MET A 44 13.47 -0.85 -0.20
CA MET A 44 12.40 0.11 0.06
C MET A 44 12.88 1.34 0.82
N SER A 45 13.79 1.17 1.80
CA SER A 45 14.41 2.31 2.50
C SER A 45 15.17 3.21 1.53
N ASN A 46 15.93 2.63 0.59
CA ASN A 46 16.67 3.37 -0.43
C ASN A 46 15.71 4.11 -1.38
N GLN A 47 14.59 3.50 -1.78
CA GLN A 47 13.58 4.15 -2.62
C GLN A 47 12.90 5.33 -1.91
N LEU A 48 12.62 5.21 -0.61
CA LEU A 48 12.07 6.30 0.19
C LEU A 48 13.05 7.47 0.36
N GLU A 49 14.35 7.18 0.49
CA GLU A 49 15.39 8.21 0.60
C GLU A 49 15.70 8.87 -0.76
N ALA A 50 15.68 8.10 -1.85
CA ALA A 50 15.93 8.60 -3.20
C ALA A 50 14.74 9.36 -3.81
N ASN A 51 13.50 9.07 -3.40
CA ASN A 51 12.29 9.68 -3.96
C ASN A 51 11.48 10.44 -2.89
N PRO A 52 11.66 11.78 -2.80
CA PRO A 52 10.94 12.62 -1.84
C PRO A 52 9.42 12.60 -2.03
N SER A 53 8.95 12.46 -3.26
CA SER A 53 7.51 12.40 -3.59
C SER A 53 6.89 11.12 -3.04
N LEU A 54 7.58 9.99 -3.18
CA LEU A 54 7.17 8.72 -2.59
C LEU A 54 7.17 8.79 -1.06
N CYS A 55 8.22 9.35 -0.47
CA CYS A 55 8.27 9.56 0.98
C CYS A 55 7.12 10.44 1.49
N SER A 56 6.76 11.48 0.74
CA SER A 56 5.63 12.37 1.06
C SER A 56 4.29 11.62 1.00
N LEU A 57 4.06 10.78 0.00
CA LEU A 57 2.86 9.93 -0.09
C LEU A 57 2.77 8.93 1.07
N CYS A 58 3.90 8.33 1.46
CA CYS A 58 4.01 7.41 2.60
C CYS A 58 3.78 8.07 3.97
N SER A 59 3.65 9.40 4.05
CA SER A 59 3.18 10.06 5.28
C SER A 59 1.75 9.68 5.64
N VAL A 60 0.91 9.28 4.66
CA VAL A 60 -0.44 8.77 4.90
C VAL A 60 -0.37 7.24 5.07
N PRO A 61 -0.74 6.67 6.24
CA PRO A 61 -0.54 5.25 6.52
C PRO A 61 -1.18 4.30 5.50
N LEU A 62 -2.34 4.68 4.95
CA LEU A 62 -3.02 3.88 3.92
C LEU A 62 -2.19 3.82 2.64
N PHE A 63 -1.69 4.95 2.14
CA PHE A 63 -0.85 4.96 0.94
C PHE A 63 0.46 4.21 1.17
N CYS A 64 1.08 4.38 2.33
CA CYS A 64 2.27 3.62 2.72
C CYS A 64 2.02 2.10 2.64
N TRP A 65 0.91 1.61 3.21
CA TRP A 65 0.57 0.19 3.17
C TRP A 65 0.33 -0.31 1.73
N ILE A 66 -0.38 0.46 0.91
CA ILE A 66 -0.64 0.08 -0.49
C ILE A 66 0.69 -0.01 -1.24
N ILE A 67 1.56 1.00 -1.14
CA ILE A 67 2.87 1.01 -1.80
C ILE A 67 3.70 -0.19 -1.36
N PHE A 68 3.74 -0.50 -0.06
CA PHE A 68 4.53 -1.62 0.44
C PHE A 68 3.99 -2.97 -0.04
N LYS A 69 2.66 -3.12 -0.09
CA LYS A 69 2.02 -4.31 -0.67
C LYS A 69 2.33 -4.45 -2.16
N CYS A 70 2.35 -3.34 -2.89
CA CYS A 70 2.72 -3.35 -4.30
C CYS A 70 4.16 -3.81 -4.48
N PHE A 71 5.06 -3.26 -3.68
CA PHE A 71 6.47 -3.61 -3.69
C PHE A 71 6.71 -5.09 -3.38
N GLU A 72 6.04 -5.64 -2.36
CA GLU A 72 6.09 -7.07 -2.01
C GLU A 72 5.60 -7.95 -3.17
N LEU A 73 4.50 -7.57 -3.84
CA LEU A 73 3.97 -8.29 -4.99
C LEU A 73 4.93 -8.26 -6.18
N PHE A 74 5.50 -7.09 -6.50
CA PHE A 74 6.48 -6.97 -7.57
C PHE A 74 7.72 -7.80 -7.28
N HIS A 75 8.24 -7.76 -6.07
CA HIS A 75 9.40 -8.58 -5.69
C HIS A 75 9.10 -10.07 -5.86
N SER A 76 7.91 -10.54 -5.48
CA SER A 76 7.50 -11.94 -5.68
C SER A 76 7.28 -12.35 -7.14
N MET A 77 6.95 -11.40 -8.03
CA MET A 77 6.67 -11.67 -9.45
C MET A 77 7.94 -11.65 -10.32
N PHE A 78 8.93 -10.84 -9.95
CA PHE A 78 10.11 -10.55 -10.77
C PHE A 78 11.40 -11.28 -10.33
N ASP A 79 11.25 -12.38 -9.59
CA ASP A 79 12.31 -13.18 -8.94
C ASP A 79 13.35 -13.83 -9.90
N SER A 80 13.44 -13.43 -11.18
CA SER A 80 14.31 -14.14 -12.14
C SER A 80 15.16 -13.35 -13.12
N GLN A 81 14.92 -12.06 -13.42
CA GLN A 81 15.87 -11.26 -14.21
C GLN A 81 15.33 -9.84 -14.39
N GLU A 82 16.15 -8.86 -13.99
CA GLU A 82 15.97 -7.43 -14.26
C GLU A 82 14.79 -6.77 -13.54
N LEU A 83 14.98 -6.42 -12.26
CA LEU A 83 14.32 -5.23 -11.72
C LEU A 83 14.94 -4.04 -12.48
N PRO A 84 14.22 -3.34 -13.38
CA PRO A 84 14.70 -2.06 -13.86
C PRO A 84 14.79 -1.16 -12.62
N ASN A 85 15.61 -0.11 -12.67
CA ASN A 85 15.71 0.93 -11.65
C ASN A 85 14.36 1.67 -11.48
N TYR A 86 13.36 0.98 -10.91
CA TYR A 86 11.96 1.34 -11.05
C TYR A 86 11.58 2.26 -9.90
N SER A 87 11.48 3.55 -10.20
CA SER A 87 10.79 4.47 -9.32
C SER A 87 9.30 4.09 -9.34
N VAL A 88 8.81 3.44 -8.29
CA VAL A 88 7.38 3.15 -8.15
C VAL A 88 6.63 4.48 -8.12
N THR A 89 5.87 4.76 -9.18
CA THR A 89 5.03 5.96 -9.27
C THR A 89 3.63 5.68 -8.73
N LEU A 90 2.92 6.75 -8.38
CA LEU A 90 1.53 6.65 -7.92
C LEU A 90 0.64 5.95 -8.96
N THR A 91 0.91 6.16 -10.25
CA THR A 91 0.21 5.48 -11.35
C THR A 91 0.42 3.98 -11.29
N ASP A 92 1.65 3.52 -11.00
CA ASP A 92 1.97 2.08 -10.90
C ASP A 92 1.25 1.44 -9.71
N VAL A 93 1.13 2.18 -8.61
CA VAL A 93 0.35 1.76 -7.42
C VAL A 93 -1.13 1.59 -7.77
N PHE A 94 -1.71 2.56 -8.49
CA PHE A 94 -3.10 2.47 -8.92
C PHE A 94 -3.32 1.36 -9.94
N LEU A 95 -2.43 1.22 -10.92
CA LEU A 95 -2.47 0.16 -11.93
C LEU A 95 -2.36 -1.21 -11.28
N LEU A 96 -1.43 -1.41 -10.35
CA LEU A 96 -1.31 -2.68 -9.65
C LEU A 96 -2.53 -2.98 -8.78
N MET A 97 -3.08 -1.98 -8.07
CA MET A 97 -4.33 -2.19 -7.35
C MET A 97 -5.45 -2.60 -8.30
N THR A 98 -5.60 -1.93 -9.45
CA THR A 98 -6.59 -2.34 -10.44
C THR A 98 -6.32 -3.74 -10.98
N GLU A 99 -5.07 -4.10 -11.25
CA GLU A 99 -4.70 -5.42 -11.74
C GLU A 99 -5.00 -6.51 -10.70
N VAL A 100 -4.59 -6.34 -9.45
CA VAL A 100 -4.84 -7.31 -8.37
C VAL A 100 -6.34 -7.49 -8.14
N HIS A 101 -7.11 -6.39 -8.14
CA HIS A 101 -8.56 -6.45 -7.97
C HIS A 101 -9.26 -7.07 -9.19
N LEU A 102 -8.87 -6.73 -10.40
CA LEU A 102 -9.46 -7.25 -11.63
C LEU A 102 -9.06 -8.71 -11.89
N ASN A 103 -7.80 -9.08 -11.67
CA ASN A 103 -7.34 -10.47 -11.77
C ASN A 103 -7.93 -11.35 -10.66
N ARG A 104 -8.19 -10.81 -9.46
CA ARG A 104 -9.02 -11.51 -8.45
C ARG A 104 -10.45 -11.69 -8.93
N ILE A 105 -11.07 -10.68 -9.54
CA ILE A 105 -12.40 -10.82 -10.14
C ILE A 105 -12.40 -11.89 -11.23
N LEU A 106 -11.37 -11.97 -12.07
CA LEU A 106 -11.27 -12.96 -13.15
C LEU A 106 -11.03 -14.38 -12.61
N LYS A 107 -10.11 -14.55 -11.66
CA LYS A 107 -9.87 -15.84 -10.96
C LYS A 107 -11.09 -16.31 -10.16
N THR A 108 -11.79 -15.40 -9.47
CA THR A 108 -13.01 -15.75 -8.72
C THR A 108 -14.17 -16.10 -9.65
N ASN A 109 -14.32 -15.44 -10.80
CA ASN A 109 -15.31 -15.83 -11.81
C ASN A 109 -14.99 -17.20 -12.44
N LEU A 110 -13.72 -17.52 -12.68
CA LEU A 110 -13.31 -18.83 -13.18
C LEU A 110 -13.53 -19.95 -12.15
N LEU A 111 -13.14 -19.72 -10.89
CA LEU A 111 -13.39 -20.68 -9.80
C LEU A 111 -14.90 -20.90 -9.58
N LYS A 112 -15.71 -19.83 -9.67
CA LYS A 112 -17.17 -19.87 -9.52
C LYS A 112 -17.88 -20.51 -10.72
N LYS A 113 -17.30 -20.42 -11.93
CA LYS A 113 -17.75 -21.18 -13.10
C LYS A 113 -17.46 -22.68 -12.94
N ASN A 114 -16.28 -23.05 -12.44
CA ASN A 114 -15.90 -24.45 -12.21
C ASN A 114 -16.72 -25.14 -11.08
N THR A 115 -17.19 -24.40 -10.08
CA THR A 115 -18.05 -24.98 -9.02
C THR A 115 -19.52 -25.12 -9.42
N ARG A 116 -19.97 -24.45 -10.49
CA ARG A 116 -21.36 -24.52 -10.96
C ARG A 116 -21.62 -25.66 -11.95
N SER A 117 -20.57 -26.29 -12.44
CA SER A 117 -20.61 -27.46 -13.35
C SER A 117 -20.46 -28.81 -12.63
N GLN A 118 -20.56 -28.86 -11.30
CA GLN A 118 -20.53 -30.11 -10.51
C GLN A 118 -21.75 -30.32 -9.59
N VAL A 119 -22.84 -29.57 -9.79
CA VAL A 119 -24.12 -29.88 -9.14
C VAL A 119 -25.11 -30.18 -10.25
N GLU A 120 -25.07 -31.43 -10.71
CA GLU A 120 -26.10 -32.09 -11.50
C GLU A 120 -27.14 -32.71 -10.55
#